data_AF-A0A1G1RQJ4-F1
#
_entry.id   AF-A0A1G1RQJ4-F1
#
_cell.length_a   1.000
_cell.length_b   1.000
_cell.length_c   1.000
_cell.angle_alpha   90.00
_cell.angle_beta   90.00
_cell.angle_gamma   90.00
#
_symmetry.space_group_name_H-M   'P 1'
#
loop_
_entity.id
_entity.type
_entity.pdbx_description
1 polymer ?
#
loop_
_entity_poly.entity_id
_entity_poly.type
_entity_poly.pdbx_seq_one_letter_code
_entity_poly.pdbx_strand_id
1 'polypeptide(L)'
;MDLVRNSKTPIEVDRSNGSMLILKGRLQPETVSQQIKNKIQTRQREYKLDDEMMRIKKNKKLSADQEIKLRNQLQTLLTDTKNRLDEMSSSLQTDASYKLWVDSVTQNPSRLDMQINLSYLLSGITRHEKINSSYIFLKNGKK
;
A
#
# COMPACT_ATOMS: atom_id res chain seq x y z
N MET A 1 -0.94 23.12 6.39
CA MET A 1 -1.86 21.98 6.17
C MET A 1 -2.79 22.42 5.05
N ASP A 2 -2.45 22.12 3.79
CA ASP A 2 -3.20 22.60 2.63
C ASP A 2 -3.47 21.44 1.66
N LEU A 3 -4.18 20.42 2.15
CA LEU A 3 -4.58 19.27 1.33
C LEU A 3 -5.89 19.49 0.54
N VAL A 4 -6.57 20.62 0.74
CA VAL A 4 -7.92 20.86 0.19
C VAL A 4 -7.91 21.75 -1.07
N ARG A 5 -6.82 22.48 -1.35
CA ARG A 5 -6.83 23.52 -2.41
C ARG A 5 -6.45 23.05 -3.82
N ASN A 6 -6.13 21.77 -4.05
CA ASN A 6 -5.64 21.36 -5.37
C ASN A 6 -6.15 20.01 -5.91
N SER A 7 -7.20 19.42 -5.32
CA SER A 7 -7.79 18.21 -5.91
C SER A 7 -8.82 18.58 -6.98
N LYS A 8 -8.45 18.43 -8.26
CA LYS A 8 -9.37 18.45 -9.43
C LYS A 8 -10.47 17.38 -9.39
N THR A 9 -10.56 16.56 -8.34
CA THR A 9 -11.59 15.53 -8.17
C THR A 9 -12.79 16.11 -7.41
N PRO A 10 -14.02 15.99 -7.96
CA PRO A 10 -15.22 16.46 -7.28
C PRO A 10 -15.42 15.68 -5.97
N ILE A 11 -15.63 16.42 -4.88
CA ILE A 11 -16.04 15.86 -3.60
C ILE A 11 -17.57 15.95 -3.55
N GLU A 12 -18.23 14.80 -3.46
CA GLU A 12 -19.67 14.74 -3.24
C GLU A 12 -19.94 14.83 -1.75
N VAL A 13 -20.85 15.73 -1.36
CA VAL A 13 -21.28 15.89 0.03
C VAL A 13 -22.70 15.37 0.15
N ASP A 14 -22.86 14.33 0.96
CA ASP A 14 -24.15 13.73 1.27
C ASP A 14 -24.51 14.02 2.74
N ARG A 15 -25.75 14.41 3.00
CA ARG A 15 -26.24 14.70 4.35
C ARG A 15 -27.04 13.49 4.83
N SER A 16 -26.49 12.72 5.77
CA SER A 16 -27.31 11.70 6.45
C SER A 16 -28.10 12.34 7.60
N ASN A 17 -29.33 11.88 7.83
CA ASN A 17 -30.20 12.36 8.89
C ASN A 17 -29.45 12.49 10.24
N GLY A 18 -29.43 13.70 10.80
CA GLY A 18 -28.85 14.00 12.11
C GLY A 18 -27.34 14.22 12.09
N SER A 19 -26.92 15.48 11.96
CA SER A 19 -25.57 16.01 12.28
C SER A 19 -24.34 15.41 11.58
N MET A 20 -24.47 14.60 10.52
CA MET A 20 -23.31 14.00 9.85
C MET A 20 -23.24 14.38 8.36
N LEU A 21 -22.09 14.91 7.96
CA LEU A 21 -21.69 15.11 6.56
C LEU A 21 -20.87 13.90 6.10
N ILE A 22 -21.21 13.34 4.95
CA ILE A 22 -20.42 12.28 4.31
C ILE A 22 -19.73 12.90 3.11
N LEU A 23 -18.41 13.06 3.21
CA LEU A 23 -17.57 13.51 2.10
C LEU A 23 -17.11 12.28 1.31
N LYS A 24 -17.54 12.18 0.06
CA LYS A 24 -17.13 11.11 -0.86
C LYS A 24 -16.17 11.70 -1.86
N GLY A 25 -15.06 11.03 -2.10
CA GLY A 25 -14.08 11.49 -3.07
C GLY A 25 -13.34 10.35 -3.74
N ARG A 26 -12.75 10.67 -4.89
CA ARG A 26 -11.78 9.82 -5.58
C ARG A 26 -10.38 10.36 -5.38
N LEU A 27 -9.44 9.47 -5.11
CA LEU A 27 -8.03 9.79 -5.10
C LEU A 27 -7.51 9.74 -6.55
N GLN A 28 -6.53 10.58 -6.88
CA GLN A 28 -5.92 10.55 -8.19
C GLN A 28 -5.18 9.22 -8.39
N PRO A 29 -5.52 8.43 -9.43
CA PRO A 29 -4.86 7.15 -9.71
C PRO A 29 -3.34 7.23 -9.71
N GLU A 30 -2.77 8.24 -10.35
CA GLU A 30 -1.32 8.40 -10.48
C GLU A 30 -0.65 8.59 -9.12
N THR A 31 -1.30 9.34 -8.21
CA THR A 31 -0.76 9.56 -6.86
C THR A 31 -0.75 8.27 -6.05
N VAL A 32 -1.85 7.51 -6.10
CA VAL A 32 -1.97 6.23 -5.37
C VAL A 32 -1.00 5.20 -5.95
N SER A 33 -0.96 5.06 -7.27
CA SER A 33 0.01 4.22 -7.98
C SER A 33 1.44 4.58 -7.57
N GLN A 34 1.83 5.85 -7.58
CA GLN A 34 3.18 6.26 -7.23
C GLN A 34 3.54 5.95 -5.77
N GLN A 35 2.60 6.15 -4.83
CA GLN A 35 2.82 5.79 -3.42
C GLN A 35 3.04 4.28 -3.24
N ILE A 36 2.26 3.45 -3.95
CA ILE A 36 2.42 1.99 -3.91
C ILE A 36 3.77 1.59 -4.54
N LYS A 37 4.11 2.12 -5.71
CA LYS A 37 5.40 1.87 -6.38
C LYS A 37 6.59 2.23 -5.48
N ASN A 38 6.54 3.40 -4.85
CA ASN A 38 7.59 3.85 -3.93
C ASN A 38 7.75 2.90 -2.72
N LYS A 39 6.63 2.41 -2.15
CA LYS A 39 6.68 1.42 -1.05
C LYS A 39 7.28 0.09 -1.50
N ILE A 40 6.91 -0.40 -2.70
CA ILE A 40 7.50 -1.61 -3.28
C ILE A 40 9.01 -1.45 -3.46
N GLN A 41 9.44 -0.35 -4.07
CA GLN A 41 10.85 -0.05 -4.28
C GLN A 41 11.64 0.15 -2.99
N THR A 42 11.00 0.67 -1.94
CA THR A 42 11.63 0.79 -0.62
C THR A 42 11.87 -0.58 -0.02
N ARG A 43 10.84 -1.45 -0.02
CA ARG A 43 10.97 -2.84 0.47
C ARG A 43 11.98 -3.66 -0.34
N GLN A 44 12.03 -3.49 -1.67
CA GLN A 44 13.03 -4.14 -2.51
C GLN A 44 14.47 -3.77 -2.10
N ARG A 45 14.70 -2.51 -1.70
CA ARG A 45 16.01 -2.02 -1.27
C ARG A 45 16.42 -2.49 0.14
N GLU A 46 15.45 -2.85 0.98
CA GLU A 46 15.71 -3.38 2.32
C GLU A 46 16.27 -4.82 2.29
N TYR A 47 16.01 -5.59 1.23
CA TYR A 47 16.53 -6.95 1.12
C TYR A 47 18.02 -6.98 0.74
N LYS A 48 18.85 -7.41 1.69
CA LYS A 48 20.29 -7.61 1.52
C LYS A 48 20.63 -9.09 1.67
N LEU A 49 21.00 -9.72 0.55
CA LEU A 49 21.34 -11.15 0.52
C LEU A 49 22.48 -11.49 1.49
N ASP A 50 23.50 -10.63 1.55
CA ASP A 50 24.69 -10.89 2.38
C ASP A 50 24.36 -10.88 3.88
N ASP A 51 23.45 -10.00 4.33
CA ASP A 51 22.99 -9.96 5.72
C ASP A 51 22.25 -11.25 6.10
N GLU A 52 21.41 -11.75 5.19
CA GLU A 52 20.68 -13.00 5.41
C GLU A 52 21.63 -14.21 5.40
N MET A 53 22.60 -14.24 4.49
CA MET A 53 23.66 -15.26 4.48
C MET A 53 24.47 -15.25 5.79
N MET A 54 24.84 -14.08 6.31
CA MET A 54 25.53 -13.97 7.60
C MET A 54 24.68 -14.52 8.76
N ARG A 55 23.38 -14.21 8.80
CA ARG A 55 22.46 -14.74 9.82
C ARG A 55 22.35 -16.26 9.74
N ILE A 56 22.26 -16.81 8.54
CA ILE A 56 22.19 -18.26 8.34
C ILE A 56 23.48 -18.93 8.79
N LYS A 57 24.66 -18.39 8.44
CA LYS A 57 25.96 -18.91 8.89
C LYS A 57 26.10 -18.92 10.41
N LYS A 58 25.57 -17.91 11.09
CA LYS A 58 25.61 -17.83 12.56
C LYS A 58 24.77 -18.92 13.22
N ASN A 59 23.68 -19.33 12.59
CA ASN A 59 22.69 -20.25 13.16
C ASN A 59 22.84 -21.70 12.65
N LYS A 60 23.55 -21.92 11.54
CA LYS A 60 23.75 -23.23 10.93
C LYS A 60 25.20 -23.43 10.52
N LYS A 61 25.78 -24.57 10.91
CA LYS A 61 27.05 -25.04 10.35
C LYS A 61 26.79 -25.58 8.95
N LEU A 62 27.02 -24.76 7.94
CA LEU A 62 26.98 -25.16 6.53
C LEU A 62 28.39 -25.51 6.06
N SER A 63 28.52 -26.54 5.23
CA SER A 63 29.75 -26.74 4.45
C SER A 63 29.88 -25.67 3.36
N ALA A 64 31.09 -25.50 2.81
CA ALA A 64 31.32 -24.55 1.72
C ALA A 64 30.40 -24.81 0.51
N ASP A 65 30.22 -26.08 0.13
CA ASP A 65 29.32 -26.45 -0.98
C ASP A 65 27.85 -26.14 -0.69
N GLN A 66 27.40 -26.35 0.55
CA GLN A 66 26.04 -26.01 0.97
C GLN A 66 25.83 -24.50 0.97
N GLU A 67 26.84 -23.73 1.38
CA GLU A 67 26.81 -22.27 1.34
C GLU A 67 26.67 -21.75 -0.09
N ILE A 68 27.49 -22.26 -1.02
CA ILE A 68 27.46 -21.85 -2.43
C ILE A 68 26.09 -22.17 -3.04
N LYS A 69 25.59 -23.40 -2.82
CA LYS A 69 24.26 -23.81 -3.30
C LYS A 69 23.15 -22.91 -2.75
N LEU A 70 23.16 -22.66 -1.44
CA LEU A 70 22.15 -21.83 -0.80
C LEU A 70 22.20 -20.38 -1.28
N ARG A 71 23.41 -19.81 -1.41
CA ARG A 71 23.60 -18.45 -1.93
C ARG A 71 23.04 -18.33 -3.34
N ASN A 72 23.33 -19.29 -4.20
CA ASN A 72 22.81 -19.30 -5.58
C ASN A 72 21.27 -19.41 -5.59
N GLN A 73 20.69 -20.29 -4.79
CA GLN A 73 19.23 -20.42 -4.68
C GLN A 73 18.56 -19.13 -4.19
N LEU A 74 19.10 -18.51 -3.14
CA LEU A 74 18.57 -17.25 -2.61
C LEU A 74 18.75 -16.10 -3.61
N GLN A 75 19.87 -16.06 -4.34
CA GLN A 75 20.11 -15.07 -5.38
C GLN A 75 19.11 -15.22 -6.52
N THR A 76 18.86 -16.44 -7.00
CA THR A 76 17.84 -16.71 -8.03
C THR A 76 16.46 -16.28 -7.55
N LEU A 77 16.06 -16.71 -6.35
CA LEU A 77 14.78 -16.33 -5.75
C LEU A 77 14.63 -14.80 -5.64
N LEU A 78 15.68 -14.11 -5.21
CA LEU A 78 15.69 -12.66 -5.06
C LEU A 78 15.58 -11.95 -6.41
N THR A 79 16.31 -12.41 -7.43
CA THR A 79 16.20 -11.90 -8.80
C THR A 79 14.80 -12.13 -9.37
N ASP A 80 14.25 -13.33 -9.23
CA ASP A 80 12.90 -13.67 -9.71
C ASP A 80 11.83 -12.81 -9.02
N THR A 81 11.96 -12.64 -7.70
CA THR A 81 11.05 -11.80 -6.91
C THR A 81 11.15 -10.33 -7.33
N LYS A 82 12.36 -9.82 -7.58
CA LYS A 82 12.55 -8.45 -8.10
C LYS A 82 11.89 -8.26 -9.45
N ASN A 83 12.12 -9.17 -10.39
CA ASN A 83 11.52 -9.12 -11.72
C ASN A 83 9.98 -9.10 -11.65
N ARG A 84 9.38 -9.95 -10.79
CA ARG A 84 7.92 -9.96 -10.58
C ARG A 84 7.41 -8.66 -9.98
N LEU A 85 8.11 -8.10 -8.99
CA LEU A 85 7.74 -6.83 -8.38
C LEU A 85 7.87 -5.66 -9.37
N ASP A 86 8.85 -5.70 -10.27
CA ASP A 86 9.05 -4.69 -11.31
C ASP A 86 7.95 -4.78 -12.39
N GLU A 87 7.55 -5.99 -12.79
CA GLU A 87 6.39 -6.24 -13.67
C GLU A 87 5.10 -5.69 -13.05
N MET A 88 4.84 -6.02 -11.78
CA MET A 88 3.70 -5.48 -11.03
C MET A 88 3.75 -3.95 -10.98
N SER A 89 4.89 -3.37 -10.61
CA SER A 89 5.09 -1.93 -10.47
C SER A 89 4.90 -1.17 -11.79
N SER A 90 5.41 -1.71 -12.90
CA SER A 90 5.28 -1.08 -14.23
C SER A 90 3.86 -1.11 -14.77
N SER A 91 3.12 -2.19 -14.53
CA SER A 91 1.74 -2.40 -15.01
C SER A 91 0.65 -1.93 -14.05
N LEU A 92 1.03 -1.47 -12.84
CA LEU A 92 0.08 -1.08 -11.79
C LEU A 92 -0.84 0.07 -12.23
N GLN A 93 -2.13 -0.21 -12.23
CA GLN A 93 -3.23 0.73 -12.32
C GLN A 93 -4.02 0.71 -11.01
N THR A 94 -4.52 1.88 -10.60
CA THR A 94 -5.24 2.02 -9.34
C THR A 94 -6.51 2.83 -9.54
N ASP A 95 -7.56 2.45 -8.84
CA ASP A 95 -8.79 3.24 -8.69
C ASP A 95 -9.13 3.26 -7.21
N ALA A 96 -9.12 4.45 -6.61
CA ALA A 96 -9.28 4.59 -5.17
C ALA A 96 -10.36 5.62 -4.85
N SER A 97 -11.23 5.24 -3.91
CA SER A 97 -12.31 6.08 -3.42
C SER A 97 -12.33 6.07 -1.90
N TYR A 98 -12.87 7.12 -1.31
CA TYR A 98 -13.06 7.22 0.13
C TYR A 98 -14.43 7.81 0.48
N LYS A 99 -14.87 7.49 1.68
CA LYS A 99 -16.01 8.09 2.37
C LYS A 99 -15.53 8.55 3.74
N LEU A 100 -15.62 9.84 4.02
CA LEU A 100 -15.28 10.41 5.32
C LEU A 100 -16.54 10.96 5.96
N TRP A 101 -16.89 10.40 7.12
CA TRP A 101 -17.98 10.88 7.95
C TRP A 101 -17.44 11.95 8.89
N VAL A 102 -18.06 13.12 8.84
CA VAL A 102 -17.67 14.30 9.59
C VAL A 102 -18.89 14.82 10.34
N ASP A 103 -18.73 15.13 11.61
CA ASP A 103 -19.76 15.82 12.39
C ASP A 103 -20.00 17.21 11.79
N SER A 104 -21.23 17.49 11.37
CA SER A 104 -21.58 18.71 10.64
C SER A 104 -21.43 19.98 11.47
N VAL A 105 -21.41 19.86 12.81
CA VAL A 105 -21.32 20.98 13.74
C VAL A 105 -19.86 21.20 14.15
N THR A 106 -19.20 20.14 14.62
CA THR A 106 -17.84 20.23 15.17
C THR A 106 -16.75 20.05 14.11
N GLN A 107 -17.11 19.64 12.88
CA GLN A 107 -16.21 19.30 11.78
C GLN A 107 -15.19 18.19 12.11
N ASN A 108 -15.41 17.46 13.20
CA ASN A 108 -14.54 16.36 13.59
C ASN A 108 -14.85 15.12 12.75
N PRO A 109 -13.82 14.44 12.20
CA PRO A 109 -14.02 13.17 11.53
C PRO A 109 -14.41 12.10 12.56
N SER A 110 -15.32 11.21 12.19
CA SER A 110 -15.76 10.09 13.02
C SER A 110 -15.39 8.74 12.41
N ARG A 111 -15.43 8.64 11.08
CA ARG A 111 -15.09 7.43 10.34
C ARG A 111 -14.52 7.75 8.98
N LEU A 112 -13.55 6.98 8.53
CA LEU A 112 -13.03 6.98 7.17
C LEU A 112 -13.10 5.56 6.62
N ASP A 113 -13.80 5.38 5.50
CA ASP A 113 -13.73 4.16 4.71
C ASP A 113 -13.00 4.46 3.41
N MET A 114 -12.07 3.60 3.04
CA MET A 114 -11.31 3.65 1.81
C MET A 114 -11.49 2.33 1.06
N GLN A 115 -11.68 2.43 -0.25
CA GLN A 115 -11.63 1.31 -1.16
C GLN A 115 -10.60 1.61 -2.24
N ILE A 116 -9.68 0.68 -2.45
CA ILE A 116 -8.67 0.74 -3.51
C ILE A 116 -8.82 -0.52 -4.35
N ASN A 117 -9.06 -0.34 -5.64
CA ASN A 117 -9.01 -1.39 -6.64
C ASN A 117 -7.65 -1.30 -7.33
N LEU A 118 -6.93 -2.41 -7.39
CA LEU A 118 -5.64 -2.55 -8.05
C LEU A 118 -5.81 -3.45 -9.27
N SER A 119 -5.12 -3.11 -10.36
CA SER A 119 -4.97 -3.95 -11.54
C SER A 119 -3.51 -3.96 -11.95
N TYR A 120 -2.91 -5.14 -12.12
CA TYR A 120 -1.49 -5.27 -12.48
C TYR A 120 -1.20 -6.62 -13.13
N LEU A 121 -0.09 -6.73 -13.83
CA LEU A 121 0.44 -7.97 -14.38
C LEU A 121 1.32 -8.67 -13.36
N LEU A 122 1.16 -9.99 -13.26
CA LEU A 122 2.05 -10.85 -12.50
C LEU A 122 2.26 -12.15 -13.27
N SER A 123 3.48 -12.36 -13.76
CA SER A 123 3.87 -13.50 -14.60
C SER A 123 2.99 -13.58 -15.86
N GLY A 124 2.77 -12.45 -16.54
CA GLY A 124 1.95 -12.36 -17.75
C GLY A 124 0.43 -12.46 -17.55
N ILE A 125 -0.04 -12.64 -16.30
CA ILE A 125 -1.46 -12.75 -15.99
C ILE A 125 -1.92 -11.45 -15.33
N THR A 126 -2.97 -10.83 -15.87
CA THR A 126 -3.63 -9.69 -15.23
C THR A 126 -4.31 -10.14 -13.94
N ARG A 127 -3.98 -9.46 -12.84
CA ARG A 127 -4.55 -9.63 -11.51
C ARG A 127 -5.35 -8.41 -11.14
N HIS A 128 -6.44 -8.65 -10.44
CA HIS A 128 -7.28 -7.62 -9.86
C HIS A 128 -7.40 -7.86 -8.37
N GLU A 129 -7.12 -6.84 -7.58
CA GLU A 129 -7.23 -6.90 -6.12
C GLU A 129 -8.07 -5.74 -5.62
N LYS A 130 -8.84 -6.00 -4.57
CA LYS A 130 -9.64 -4.98 -3.89
C LYS A 130 -9.23 -4.92 -2.43
N ILE A 131 -8.76 -3.75 -2.03
CA ILE A 131 -8.35 -3.44 -0.66
C ILE A 131 -9.42 -2.52 -0.06
N ASN A 132 -9.98 -2.94 1.06
CA ASN A 132 -10.88 -2.11 1.86
C ASN A 132 -10.19 -1.77 3.17
N SER A 133 -10.30 -0.54 3.62
CA SER A 133 -9.80 -0.10 4.93
C SER A 133 -10.85 0.78 5.57
N SER A 134 -11.10 0.57 6.86
CA SER A 134 -12.02 1.38 7.64
C SER A 134 -11.30 1.83 8.90
N TYR A 135 -11.46 3.10 9.23
CA TYR A 135 -10.87 3.72 10.41
C TYR A 135 -11.95 4.46 11.18
N ILE A 136 -12.00 4.23 12.49
CA ILE A 136 -12.88 4.95 13.41
C ILE A 136 -12.02 5.93 14.19
N PHE A 137 -12.37 7.21 14.10
CA PHE A 137 -11.72 8.26 14.88
C PHE A 137 -12.35 8.28 16.26
N LEU A 138 -11.58 7.87 17.26
CA LEU A 138 -12.01 8.03 18.65
C LEU A 138 -12.07 9.51 18.98
N LYS A 139 -13.24 10.00 19.43
CA LYS A 139 -13.31 11.32 20.06
C LYS A 139 -12.39 11.26 21.26
N ASN A 140 -11.34 12.09 21.29
CA ASN A 140 -10.54 12.30 22.49
C ASN A 140 -11.41 13.01 23.54
N GLY A 141 -12.29 12.26 24.18
CA GLY A 141 -12.88 12.59 25.47
C GLY A 141 -11.88 12.20 26.54
N LYS A 142 -11.28 13.22 27.14
CA LYS A 142 -10.44 13.25 28.35
C LYS A 142 -10.58 12.00 29.27
N LYS A 143 -9.46 11.43 29.69
CA LYS A 143 -9.33 10.89 31.05
C LYS A 143 -9.32 12.05 32.04
#